data_AF-A0A9P7BH03-F1
#
_entry.id   AF-A0A9P7BH03-F1
#
_cell.length_a   1.000
_cell.length_b   1.000
_cell.length_c   1.000
_cell.angle_alpha   90.00
_cell.angle_beta   90.00
_cell.angle_gamma   90.00
#
_symmetry.space_group_name_H-M   'P 1'
#
loop_
_entity.id
_entity.type
_entity.pdbx_description
1 polymer ?
#
loop_
_entity_poly.entity_id
_entity_poly.type
_entity_poly.pdbx_seq_one_letter_code
_entity_poly.pdbx_strand_id
1 'polypeptide(L)'
;MDSKIHIDDNVVNNIDYHSYTIKNTINLALKVADKDKATTDINYIKTLIDRLVPNDITLENKAILLLFILSEYSKSNNIEFTSAEVKGVFTSLCLTFLHDMNFNLIYNNKMLIELFNEVLIKYLKNCNELETSVLVESFFRFKKLISNKNTLYFFQVHVIKQTFDHKMYDKILDLITEYNIQDFDSMQDKDYILDSLFSYFHNLSFTLLISKSYIKAYKLIQVTMNLNLLVDIKEFQYLLSEFIFVSLMTNKGIEDTDMIIIKYKSKIFPRLLKIYQSYQTFNIESFVCNYLLYIHQLRKNNQTLLCHLFNYDSLTFLCHQLIDNKLDLYTGKFNDGVLQEQINLINCLISEINMKIENYGYQIPTYKNNKFPDKELSYRTLIDDCEELKIASDKANKIQP
;
A
#
# COMPACT_ATOMS: atom_id res chain seq x y z
N MET A 1 -25.17 -42.38 -0.19
CA MET A 1 -26.14 -41.29 0.00
C MET A 1 -25.61 -40.09 -0.76
N ASP A 2 -26.31 -39.66 -1.80
CA ASP A 2 -25.94 -38.48 -2.60
C ASP A 2 -26.12 -37.22 -1.75
N SER A 3 -25.02 -36.75 -1.14
CA SER A 3 -25.00 -35.57 -0.28
C SER A 3 -24.83 -34.30 -1.11
N LYS A 4 -25.78 -34.03 -2.02
CA LYS A 4 -25.84 -32.72 -2.71
C LYS A 4 -26.47 -31.69 -1.79
N ILE A 5 -25.95 -30.46 -1.80
CA ILE A 5 -26.58 -29.35 -1.11
C ILE A 5 -27.86 -29.02 -1.89
N HIS A 6 -29.02 -29.21 -1.26
CA HIS A 6 -30.30 -28.80 -1.86
C HIS A 6 -30.48 -27.29 -1.65
N ILE A 7 -30.68 -26.57 -2.76
CA ILE A 7 -30.81 -25.12 -2.78
C ILE A 7 -32.06 -24.82 -3.59
N ASP A 8 -33.08 -24.26 -2.95
CA ASP A 8 -34.15 -23.59 -3.66
C ASP A 8 -33.72 -22.17 -4.03
N ASP A 9 -34.41 -21.54 -4.98
CA ASP A 9 -34.07 -20.19 -5.47
C ASP A 9 -34.13 -19.11 -4.36
N ASN A 10 -34.64 -19.43 -3.16
CA ASN A 10 -34.75 -18.54 -2.01
C ASN A 10 -33.59 -18.67 -1.00
N VAL A 11 -32.68 -19.63 -1.15
CA VAL A 11 -31.58 -19.86 -0.19
C VAL A 11 -30.68 -18.64 -0.05
N VAL A 12 -30.45 -17.88 -1.13
CA VAL A 12 -29.58 -16.71 -1.09
C VAL A 12 -30.20 -15.56 -0.31
N ASN A 13 -31.52 -15.38 -0.40
CA ASN A 13 -32.26 -14.37 0.36
C ASN A 13 -32.41 -14.74 1.84
N ASN A 14 -32.21 -16.01 2.21
CA ASN A 14 -32.29 -16.54 3.58
C ASN A 14 -30.99 -17.25 3.99
N ILE A 15 -29.85 -16.80 3.47
CA ILE A 15 -28.58 -17.54 3.60
C ILE A 15 -28.18 -17.77 5.06
N ASP A 16 -28.54 -16.84 5.94
CA ASP A 16 -28.29 -16.96 7.39
C ASP A 16 -29.01 -18.18 7.99
N TYR A 17 -30.26 -18.44 7.57
CA TYR A 17 -31.07 -19.57 8.02
C TYR A 17 -30.55 -20.91 7.47
N HIS A 18 -30.09 -20.93 6.22
CA HIS A 18 -29.59 -22.15 5.57
C HIS A 18 -28.12 -22.45 5.88
N SER A 19 -27.37 -21.48 6.41
CA SER A 19 -25.92 -21.56 6.65
C SER A 19 -25.52 -22.78 7.48
N TYR A 20 -26.30 -23.12 8.51
CA TYR A 20 -26.03 -24.26 9.38
C TYR A 20 -26.12 -25.59 8.62
N THR A 21 -27.17 -25.77 7.83
CA THR A 21 -27.39 -27.00 7.03
C THR A 21 -26.33 -27.15 5.93
N ILE A 22 -25.96 -26.04 5.28
CA ILE A 22 -24.88 -26.00 4.28
C ILE A 22 -23.56 -26.42 4.92
N LYS A 23 -23.15 -25.78 6.02
CA LYS A 23 -21.92 -26.10 6.75
C LYS A 23 -21.89 -27.55 7.22
N ASN A 24 -22.99 -28.07 7.75
CA ASN A 24 -23.07 -29.47 8.20
C ASN A 24 -22.89 -30.46 7.05
N THR A 25 -23.52 -30.22 5.90
CA THR A 25 -23.38 -31.07 4.72
C THR A 25 -21.93 -31.10 4.24
N ILE A 26 -21.27 -29.94 4.20
CA ILE A 26 -19.85 -29.82 3.81
C ILE A 26 -18.95 -30.53 4.83
N ASN A 27 -19.17 -30.32 6.13
CA ASN A 27 -18.36 -30.94 7.18
C ASN A 27 -18.51 -32.46 7.21
N LEU A 28 -19.70 -32.99 6.94
CA LEU A 28 -19.90 -34.44 6.78
C LEU A 28 -19.12 -34.98 5.57
N ALA A 29 -19.17 -34.26 4.44
CA ALA A 29 -18.44 -34.62 3.24
C ALA A 29 -16.91 -34.60 3.44
N LEU A 30 -16.39 -33.66 4.24
CA LEU A 30 -14.98 -33.53 4.60
C LEU A 30 -14.52 -34.54 5.67
N LYS A 31 -15.39 -34.94 6.61
CA LYS A 31 -15.04 -35.95 7.63
C LYS A 31 -14.84 -37.35 7.07
N VAL A 32 -15.49 -37.66 5.94
CA VAL A 32 -15.33 -38.94 5.22
C VAL A 32 -14.06 -38.93 4.35
N ALA A 33 -13.35 -37.80 4.28
CA ALA A 33 -12.13 -37.65 3.49
C ALA A 33 -10.92 -38.32 4.15
N ASP A 34 -10.08 -38.95 3.32
CA ASP A 34 -8.70 -39.23 3.67
C ASP A 34 -7.91 -37.90 3.66
N LYS A 35 -7.32 -37.53 4.80
CA LYS A 35 -6.62 -36.24 4.99
C LYS A 35 -5.42 -36.09 4.05
N ASP A 36 -4.73 -37.17 3.74
CA ASP A 36 -3.56 -37.12 2.87
C ASP A 36 -3.99 -36.81 1.43
N LYS A 37 -5.09 -37.45 0.97
CA LYS A 37 -5.69 -37.13 -0.34
C LYS A 37 -6.28 -35.73 -0.36
N ALA A 38 -6.94 -35.30 0.71
CA ALA A 38 -7.52 -33.96 0.79
C ALA A 38 -6.46 -32.87 0.63
N THR A 39 -5.21 -33.12 1.02
CA THR A 39 -4.12 -32.15 0.98
C THR A 39 -3.19 -32.26 -0.24
N THR A 40 -3.22 -33.39 -0.97
CA THR A 40 -2.28 -33.67 -2.07
C THR A 40 -2.93 -34.03 -3.40
N ASP A 41 -4.20 -34.47 -3.44
CA ASP A 41 -4.87 -34.96 -4.64
C ASP A 41 -5.86 -33.93 -5.21
N ILE A 42 -5.54 -33.40 -6.39
CA ILE A 42 -6.41 -32.47 -7.13
C ILE A 42 -7.75 -33.10 -7.53
N ASN A 43 -7.74 -34.37 -7.93
CA ASN A 43 -8.96 -35.04 -8.41
C ASN A 43 -9.95 -35.24 -7.26
N TYR A 44 -9.42 -35.48 -6.06
CA TYR A 44 -10.23 -35.50 -4.85
C TYR A 44 -10.95 -34.17 -4.64
N ILE A 45 -10.25 -33.03 -4.75
CA ILE A 45 -10.84 -31.69 -4.59
C ILE A 45 -11.91 -31.42 -5.66
N LYS A 46 -11.62 -31.73 -6.93
CA LYS A 46 -12.61 -31.56 -8.02
C LYS A 46 -13.88 -32.37 -7.76
N THR A 47 -13.72 -33.65 -7.42
CA THR A 47 -14.83 -34.55 -7.11
C THR A 47 -15.64 -34.08 -5.89
N LEU A 48 -14.96 -33.55 -4.87
CA LEU A 48 -15.62 -32.99 -3.69
C LEU A 48 -16.51 -31.80 -4.07
N ILE A 49 -16.01 -30.88 -4.90
CA ILE A 49 -16.76 -29.73 -5.38
C ILE A 49 -17.95 -30.17 -6.22
N ASP A 50 -17.73 -31.05 -7.22
CA ASP A 50 -18.78 -31.55 -8.10
C ASP A 50 -19.90 -32.29 -7.34
N ARG A 51 -19.55 -32.94 -6.22
CA ARG A 51 -20.53 -33.59 -5.35
C ARG A 51 -21.34 -32.60 -4.52
N LEU A 52 -20.72 -31.52 -4.05
CA LEU A 52 -21.35 -30.56 -3.14
C LEU A 52 -22.14 -29.48 -3.88
N VAL A 53 -21.68 -29.10 -5.07
CA VAL A 53 -22.27 -28.02 -5.88
C VAL A 53 -23.20 -28.64 -6.93
N PRO A 54 -24.52 -28.35 -6.89
CA PRO A 54 -25.45 -28.78 -7.94
C PRO A 54 -25.09 -28.20 -9.32
N ASN A 55 -25.42 -28.93 -10.38
CA ASN A 55 -25.20 -28.46 -11.76
C ASN A 55 -26.24 -27.43 -12.21
N ASP A 56 -27.45 -27.48 -11.64
CA ASP A 56 -28.62 -26.71 -12.07
C ASP A 56 -28.84 -25.47 -11.19
N ILE A 57 -27.79 -24.71 -10.91
CA ILE A 57 -27.87 -23.45 -10.16
C ILE A 57 -27.23 -22.29 -10.93
N THR A 58 -27.61 -21.07 -10.59
CA THR A 58 -26.98 -19.87 -11.14
C THR A 58 -25.51 -19.78 -10.76
N LEU A 59 -24.71 -19.10 -11.59
CA LEU A 59 -23.28 -18.85 -11.30
C LEU A 59 -23.08 -18.12 -9.96
N GLU A 60 -24.00 -17.22 -9.61
CA GLU A 60 -24.01 -16.51 -8.34
C GLU A 60 -24.18 -17.46 -7.14
N ASN A 61 -25.18 -18.34 -7.17
CA ASN A 61 -25.41 -19.32 -6.11
C ASN A 61 -24.21 -20.27 -5.99
N LYS A 62 -23.61 -20.65 -7.12
CA LYS A 62 -22.39 -21.44 -7.16
C LYS A 62 -21.23 -20.74 -6.47
N ALA A 63 -21.01 -19.44 -6.73
CA ALA A 63 -19.97 -18.66 -6.07
C ALA A 63 -20.16 -18.61 -4.54
N ILE A 64 -21.40 -18.40 -4.06
CA ILE A 64 -21.71 -18.40 -2.63
C ILE A 64 -21.40 -19.75 -1.98
N LEU A 65 -21.83 -20.86 -2.59
CA LEU A 65 -21.52 -22.19 -2.06
C LEU A 65 -20.03 -22.47 -2.01
N LEU A 66 -19.29 -22.02 -3.02
CA LEU A 66 -17.84 -22.15 -3.03
C LEU A 66 -17.19 -21.40 -1.85
N LEU A 67 -17.70 -20.21 -1.47
CA LEU A 67 -17.24 -19.53 -0.24
C LEU A 67 -17.41 -20.41 1.00
N PHE A 68 -18.57 -21.06 1.16
CA PHE A 68 -18.79 -22.00 2.28
C PHE A 68 -17.85 -23.20 2.21
N ILE A 69 -17.71 -23.82 1.04
CA ILE A 69 -16.83 -24.99 0.84
C ILE A 69 -15.39 -24.63 1.20
N LEU A 70 -14.89 -23.51 0.70
CA LEU A 70 -13.52 -23.04 0.95
C LEU A 70 -13.29 -22.67 2.42
N SER A 71 -14.25 -22.01 3.06
CA SER A 71 -14.19 -21.73 4.51
C SER A 71 -14.09 -23.03 5.31
N GLU A 72 -15.04 -23.95 5.13
CA GLU A 72 -15.08 -25.18 5.94
C GLU A 72 -13.91 -26.13 5.63
N TYR A 73 -13.45 -26.16 4.37
CA TYR A 73 -12.22 -26.87 4.00
C TYR A 73 -11.02 -26.34 4.78
N SER A 74 -10.87 -25.03 4.88
CA SER A 74 -9.76 -24.39 5.58
C SER A 74 -9.76 -24.54 7.10
N LYS A 75 -10.94 -24.85 7.69
CA LYS A 75 -11.09 -25.16 9.11
C LYS A 75 -10.75 -26.62 9.38
N SER A 76 -11.09 -27.50 8.43
CA SER A 76 -10.86 -28.94 8.53
C SER A 76 -9.44 -29.36 8.17
N ASN A 77 -8.78 -28.60 7.28
CA ASN A 77 -7.45 -28.86 6.78
C ASN A 77 -6.58 -27.61 6.93
N ASN A 78 -5.34 -27.78 7.39
CA ASN A 78 -4.40 -26.68 7.40
C ASN A 78 -3.87 -26.44 5.97
N ILE A 79 -4.32 -25.36 5.34
CA ILE A 79 -3.96 -24.97 3.98
C ILE A 79 -2.45 -24.81 3.83
N GLU A 80 -1.72 -24.42 4.87
CA GLU A 80 -0.26 -24.24 4.79
C GLU A 80 0.45 -25.53 4.38
N PHE A 81 -0.07 -26.69 4.79
CA PHE A 81 0.45 -28.02 4.46
C PHE A 81 -0.12 -28.63 3.18
N THR A 82 -1.03 -27.95 2.48
CA THR A 82 -1.53 -28.44 1.18
C THR A 82 -0.45 -28.31 0.10
N SER A 83 -0.45 -29.26 -0.85
CA SER A 83 0.49 -29.26 -1.97
C SER A 83 0.33 -28.04 -2.85
N ALA A 84 1.38 -27.67 -3.58
CA ALA A 84 1.36 -26.51 -4.46
C ALA A 84 0.29 -26.63 -5.56
N GLU A 85 0.06 -27.84 -6.06
CA GLU A 85 -0.92 -28.12 -7.10
C GLU A 85 -2.35 -27.97 -6.57
N VAL A 86 -2.64 -28.45 -5.36
CA VAL A 86 -3.94 -28.26 -4.70
C VAL A 86 -4.18 -26.78 -4.38
N LYS A 87 -3.16 -26.06 -3.90
CA LYS A 87 -3.22 -24.61 -3.71
C LYS A 87 -3.55 -23.89 -5.02
N GLY A 88 -2.86 -24.23 -6.12
CA GLY A 88 -3.12 -23.67 -7.44
C GLY A 88 -4.55 -23.90 -7.92
N VAL A 89 -5.14 -25.05 -7.64
CA VAL A 89 -6.56 -25.33 -7.93
C VAL A 89 -7.49 -24.42 -7.12
N PHE A 90 -7.24 -24.27 -5.82
CA PHE A 90 -8.04 -23.36 -4.99
C PHE A 90 -7.91 -21.90 -5.43
N THR A 91 -6.70 -21.43 -5.71
CA THR A 91 -6.46 -20.07 -6.24
C THR A 91 -7.18 -19.88 -7.57
N SER A 92 -7.09 -20.84 -8.50
CA SER A 92 -7.80 -20.78 -9.79
C SER A 92 -9.32 -20.76 -9.62
N LEU A 93 -9.86 -21.57 -8.71
CA LEU A 93 -11.29 -21.55 -8.36
C LEU A 93 -11.70 -20.17 -7.81
N CYS A 94 -10.87 -19.60 -6.93
CA CYS A 94 -11.11 -18.27 -6.35
C CYS A 94 -11.16 -17.18 -7.41
N LEU A 95 -10.18 -17.14 -8.30
CA LEU A 95 -10.12 -16.16 -9.39
C LEU A 95 -11.27 -16.31 -10.37
N THR A 96 -11.69 -17.55 -10.65
CA THR A 96 -12.82 -17.82 -11.53
C THR A 96 -14.11 -17.26 -10.94
N PHE A 97 -14.42 -17.52 -9.66
CA PHE A 97 -15.67 -17.01 -9.10
C PHE A 97 -15.63 -15.50 -8.83
N LEU A 98 -14.46 -14.86 -8.67
CA LEU A 98 -14.40 -13.39 -8.59
C LEU A 98 -15.01 -12.74 -9.84
N HIS A 99 -14.90 -13.42 -11.00
CA HIS A 99 -15.58 -12.99 -12.21
C HIS A 99 -17.11 -13.14 -12.11
N ASP A 100 -17.60 -14.19 -11.47
CA ASP A 100 -19.03 -14.51 -11.43
C ASP A 100 -19.76 -13.93 -10.22
N MET A 101 -19.02 -13.32 -9.28
CA MET A 101 -19.54 -12.85 -8.00
C MET A 101 -20.38 -11.58 -8.15
N ASN A 102 -21.56 -11.60 -7.52
CA ASN A 102 -22.37 -10.42 -7.31
C ASN A 102 -21.94 -9.71 -6.02
N PHE A 103 -21.06 -8.72 -6.15
CA PHE A 103 -20.52 -8.01 -4.99
C PHE A 103 -21.58 -7.29 -4.14
N ASN A 104 -22.67 -6.82 -4.73
CA ASN A 104 -23.77 -6.21 -3.96
C ASN A 104 -24.39 -7.20 -3.00
N LEU A 105 -24.53 -8.45 -3.43
CA LEU A 105 -25.11 -9.48 -2.59
C LEU A 105 -24.16 -9.87 -1.44
N ILE A 106 -22.87 -10.04 -1.74
CA ILE A 106 -21.85 -10.36 -0.72
C ILE A 106 -21.81 -9.26 0.33
N TYR A 107 -21.70 -8.00 -0.07
CA TYR A 107 -21.52 -6.87 0.84
C TYR A 107 -22.81 -6.36 1.50
N ASN A 108 -23.96 -6.94 1.17
CA ASN A 108 -25.21 -6.73 1.90
C ASN A 108 -25.45 -7.78 3.01
N ASN A 109 -24.63 -8.83 3.10
CA ASN A 109 -24.76 -9.87 4.12
C ASN A 109 -23.44 -10.08 4.89
N LYS A 110 -23.47 -9.83 6.20
CA LYS A 110 -22.28 -9.89 7.06
C LYS A 110 -21.56 -11.24 7.03
N MET A 111 -22.28 -12.36 7.02
CA MET A 111 -21.67 -13.70 6.97
C MET A 111 -20.94 -13.91 5.63
N LEU A 112 -21.52 -13.46 4.52
CA LEU A 112 -20.88 -13.57 3.21
C LEU A 112 -19.63 -12.70 3.11
N ILE A 113 -19.62 -11.51 3.71
CA ILE A 113 -18.42 -10.66 3.85
C ILE A 113 -17.32 -11.40 4.61
N GLU A 114 -17.65 -12.00 5.76
CA GLU A 114 -16.69 -12.76 6.58
C GLU A 114 -16.08 -13.93 5.79
N LEU A 115 -16.92 -14.71 5.09
CA LEU A 115 -16.46 -15.84 4.26
C LEU A 115 -15.60 -15.36 3.07
N PHE A 116 -16.00 -14.27 2.41
CA PHE A 116 -15.26 -13.71 1.29
C PHE A 116 -13.88 -13.24 1.74
N ASN A 117 -13.80 -12.50 2.84
CA ASN A 117 -12.52 -12.03 3.34
C ASN A 117 -11.62 -13.18 3.83
N GLU A 118 -12.19 -14.24 4.41
CA GLU A 118 -11.44 -15.46 4.74
C GLU A 118 -10.80 -16.07 3.49
N VAL A 119 -11.51 -16.06 2.36
CA VAL A 119 -10.95 -16.54 1.09
C VAL A 119 -9.79 -15.67 0.61
N LEU A 120 -9.91 -14.35 0.69
CA LEU A 120 -8.83 -13.42 0.35
C LEU A 120 -7.56 -13.73 1.17
N ILE A 121 -7.72 -13.90 2.49
CA ILE A 121 -6.60 -14.16 3.42
C ILE A 121 -5.96 -15.52 3.20
N LYS A 122 -6.75 -16.56 2.94
CA LYS A 122 -6.26 -17.95 2.96
C LYS A 122 -5.83 -18.46 1.59
N TYR A 123 -6.55 -18.11 0.54
CA TYR A 123 -6.34 -18.67 -0.80
C TYR A 123 -5.75 -17.65 -1.79
N LEU A 124 -5.99 -16.35 -1.59
CA LEU A 124 -5.45 -15.27 -2.42
C LEU A 124 -4.38 -14.44 -1.69
N LYS A 125 -3.71 -15.05 -0.70
CA LYS A 125 -2.67 -14.40 0.12
C LYS A 125 -1.43 -13.99 -0.66
N ASN A 126 -0.99 -14.88 -1.55
CA ASN A 126 0.26 -14.77 -2.30
C ASN A 126 -0.07 -14.97 -3.78
N CYS A 127 -0.67 -13.97 -4.40
CA CYS A 127 -0.96 -14.01 -5.82
C CYS A 127 0.33 -13.77 -6.61
N ASN A 128 0.43 -14.31 -7.83
CA ASN A 128 1.40 -13.83 -8.82
C ASN A 128 0.88 -12.58 -9.55
N GLU A 129 1.67 -12.00 -10.46
CA GLU A 129 1.33 -10.77 -11.17
C GLU A 129 0.05 -10.89 -12.03
N LEU A 130 -0.16 -12.05 -12.68
CA LEU A 130 -1.37 -12.30 -13.50
C LEU A 130 -2.61 -12.42 -12.62
N GLU A 131 -2.50 -13.16 -11.52
CA GLU A 131 -3.58 -13.34 -10.54
C GLU A 131 -3.95 -12.00 -9.88
N THR A 132 -2.93 -11.17 -9.61
CA THR A 132 -3.11 -9.80 -9.09
C THR A 132 -3.83 -8.90 -10.10
N SER A 133 -3.55 -9.05 -11.39
CA SER A 133 -4.26 -8.31 -12.44
C SER A 133 -5.75 -8.65 -12.47
N VAL A 134 -6.10 -9.93 -12.29
CA VAL A 134 -7.51 -10.38 -12.19
C VAL A 134 -8.18 -9.84 -10.93
N LEU A 135 -7.47 -9.81 -9.80
CA LEU A 135 -7.95 -9.19 -8.56
C LEU A 135 -8.26 -7.70 -8.75
N VAL A 136 -7.38 -6.96 -9.41
CA VAL A 136 -7.57 -5.53 -9.72
C VAL A 136 -8.80 -5.31 -10.59
N GLU A 137 -8.97 -6.11 -11.66
CA GLU A 137 -10.16 -6.03 -12.52
C GLU A 137 -11.46 -6.30 -11.73
N SER A 138 -11.44 -7.34 -10.89
CA SER A 138 -12.55 -7.71 -10.03
C SER A 138 -12.89 -6.57 -9.04
N PHE A 139 -11.87 -5.90 -8.50
CA PHE A 139 -12.06 -4.75 -7.63
C PHE A 139 -12.67 -3.54 -8.36
N PHE A 140 -12.28 -3.26 -9.60
CA PHE A 140 -12.93 -2.20 -10.39
C PHE A 140 -14.40 -2.49 -10.64
N ARG A 141 -14.78 -3.76 -10.82
CA ARG A 141 -16.19 -4.16 -10.91
C ARG A 141 -16.92 -3.97 -9.59
N PHE A 142 -16.32 -4.41 -8.48
CA PHE A 142 -16.81 -4.16 -7.12
C PHE A 142 -17.10 -2.66 -6.89
N LYS A 143 -16.13 -1.80 -7.21
CA LYS A 143 -16.24 -0.33 -7.04
C LYS A 143 -17.36 0.32 -7.86
N LYS A 144 -17.73 -0.27 -9.01
CA LYS A 144 -18.86 0.20 -9.83
C LYS A 144 -20.22 -0.14 -9.23
N LEU A 145 -20.30 -1.20 -8.44
CA LEU A 145 -21.55 -1.74 -7.92
C LEU A 145 -21.90 -1.18 -6.54
N ILE A 146 -20.89 -0.94 -5.71
CA ILE A 146 -21.06 -0.43 -4.36
C ILE A 146 -21.42 1.06 -4.38
N SER A 147 -22.53 1.40 -3.72
CA SER A 147 -23.06 2.76 -3.65
C SER A 147 -22.31 3.65 -2.63
N ASN A 148 -21.79 3.07 -1.54
CA ASN A 148 -21.05 3.82 -0.53
C ASN A 148 -19.56 3.89 -0.89
N LYS A 149 -19.18 4.94 -1.64
CA LYS A 149 -17.78 5.19 -2.02
C LYS A 149 -16.89 5.60 -0.85
N ASN A 150 -17.47 5.96 0.29
CA ASN A 150 -16.74 6.49 1.42
C ASN A 150 -16.22 5.40 2.37
N THR A 151 -16.73 4.17 2.25
CA THR A 151 -16.32 3.02 3.07
C THR A 151 -15.03 2.38 2.56
N LEU A 152 -14.09 2.13 3.47
CA LEU A 152 -12.88 1.38 3.18
C LEU A 152 -13.15 -0.12 3.40
N TYR A 153 -13.16 -0.88 2.31
CA TYR A 153 -13.43 -2.31 2.36
C TYR A 153 -12.16 -3.14 2.49
N PHE A 154 -12.23 -4.28 3.19
CA PHE A 154 -11.09 -5.20 3.30
C PHE A 154 -10.57 -5.66 1.93
N PHE A 155 -11.46 -5.86 0.94
CA PHE A 155 -11.06 -6.23 -0.41
C PHE A 155 -10.16 -5.18 -1.06
N GLN A 156 -10.41 -3.90 -0.81
CA GLN A 156 -9.55 -2.82 -1.26
C GLN A 156 -8.16 -2.91 -0.63
N VAL A 157 -8.09 -3.10 0.69
CA VAL A 157 -6.82 -3.25 1.41
C VAL A 157 -6.02 -4.43 0.87
N HIS A 158 -6.68 -5.56 0.64
CA HIS A 158 -6.05 -6.76 0.08
C HIS A 158 -5.51 -6.52 -1.34
N VAL A 159 -6.32 -5.92 -2.22
CA VAL A 159 -5.92 -5.65 -3.61
C VAL A 159 -4.74 -4.68 -3.65
N ILE A 160 -4.75 -3.62 -2.85
CA ILE A 160 -3.63 -2.67 -2.76
C ILE A 160 -2.36 -3.37 -2.29
N LYS A 161 -2.45 -4.26 -1.29
CA LYS A 161 -1.30 -5.04 -0.83
C LYS A 161 -0.70 -5.90 -1.95
N GLN A 162 -1.53 -6.71 -2.63
CA GLN A 162 -1.05 -7.57 -3.72
C GLN A 162 -0.43 -6.72 -4.85
N THR A 163 -1.11 -5.63 -5.24
CA THR A 163 -0.64 -4.73 -6.31
C THR A 163 0.69 -4.08 -5.95
N PHE A 164 0.90 -3.75 -4.67
CA PHE A 164 2.14 -3.16 -4.16
C PHE A 164 3.29 -4.17 -4.14
N ASP A 165 3.03 -5.40 -3.70
CA ASP A 165 4.02 -6.49 -3.65
C ASP A 165 4.59 -6.80 -5.05
N HIS A 166 3.77 -6.64 -6.10
CA HIS A 166 4.17 -6.77 -7.52
C HIS A 166 4.64 -5.45 -8.17
N LYS A 167 4.81 -4.38 -7.39
CA LYS A 167 5.28 -3.06 -7.85
C LYS A 167 4.44 -2.44 -8.98
N MET A 168 3.15 -2.79 -9.06
CA MET A 168 2.21 -2.26 -10.05
C MET A 168 1.67 -0.88 -9.63
N TYR A 169 2.57 0.08 -9.39
CA TYR A 169 2.26 1.38 -8.79
C TYR A 169 1.21 2.18 -9.58
N ASP A 170 1.24 2.12 -10.91
CA ASP A 170 0.27 2.82 -11.75
C ASP A 170 -1.17 2.33 -11.48
N LYS A 171 -1.34 1.02 -11.25
CA LYS A 171 -2.65 0.46 -10.88
C LYS A 171 -3.11 0.93 -9.52
N ILE A 172 -2.20 1.09 -8.55
CA ILE A 172 -2.54 1.67 -7.25
C ILE A 172 -3.04 3.12 -7.41
N LEU A 173 -2.41 3.91 -8.29
CA LEU A 173 -2.87 5.29 -8.55
C LEU A 173 -4.30 5.33 -9.10
N ASP A 174 -4.64 4.41 -10.02
CA ASP A 174 -6.02 4.28 -10.53
C ASP A 174 -7.03 3.86 -9.45
N LEU A 175 -6.54 3.17 -8.41
CA LEU A 175 -7.33 2.71 -7.28
C LEU A 175 -7.50 3.77 -6.19
N ILE A 176 -6.55 4.70 -6.05
CA ILE A 176 -6.65 5.85 -5.13
C ILE A 176 -7.78 6.78 -5.62
N THR A 177 -8.95 6.67 -5.00
CA THR A 177 -9.95 7.74 -5.00
C THR A 177 -10.08 8.32 -3.59
N GLU A 178 -10.80 9.43 -3.45
CA GLU A 178 -11.18 10.00 -2.15
C GLU A 178 -11.83 8.90 -1.28
N TYR A 179 -11.30 8.68 -0.07
CA TYR A 179 -11.83 7.69 0.86
C TYR A 179 -11.88 8.26 2.27
N ASN A 180 -12.98 7.98 2.98
CA ASN A 180 -13.17 8.37 4.36
C ASN A 180 -12.80 7.18 5.26
N ILE A 181 -11.82 7.38 6.15
CA ILE A 181 -11.27 6.33 7.02
C ILE A 181 -12.31 5.85 8.05
N GLN A 182 -13.40 6.61 8.24
CA GLN A 182 -14.38 6.44 9.31
C GLN A 182 -15.23 5.17 9.18
N ASP A 183 -15.34 4.59 7.99
CA ASP A 183 -16.15 3.39 7.74
C ASP A 183 -15.25 2.25 7.24
N PHE A 184 -14.35 1.72 8.09
CA PHE A 184 -13.69 0.47 7.77
C PHE A 184 -14.65 -0.69 8.03
N ASP A 185 -15.06 -1.40 6.98
CA ASP A 185 -15.97 -2.55 7.10
C ASP A 185 -15.21 -3.70 7.76
N SER A 186 -15.46 -3.84 9.07
CA SER A 186 -14.54 -4.48 10.00
C SER A 186 -14.58 -6.00 9.98
N MET A 187 -13.38 -6.60 10.08
CA MET A 187 -13.20 -7.92 10.70
C MET A 187 -13.31 -7.84 12.22
N GLN A 188 -13.49 -8.98 12.89
CA GLN A 188 -13.56 -9.02 14.36
C GLN A 188 -12.18 -8.83 15.06
N ASP A 189 -11.06 -8.99 14.33
CA ASP A 189 -9.71 -8.89 14.89
C ASP A 189 -9.13 -7.48 14.74
N LYS A 190 -9.10 -6.74 15.86
CA LYS A 190 -8.66 -5.34 15.91
C LYS A 190 -7.19 -5.15 15.56
N ASP A 191 -6.31 -6.07 15.96
CA ASP A 191 -4.87 -5.94 15.72
C ASP A 191 -4.56 -6.19 14.24
N TYR A 192 -5.21 -7.20 13.67
CA TYR A 192 -5.13 -7.47 12.24
C TYR A 192 -5.64 -6.30 11.38
N ILE A 193 -6.70 -5.63 11.82
CA ILE A 193 -7.22 -4.42 11.16
C ILE A 193 -6.17 -3.31 11.19
N LEU A 194 -5.55 -3.05 12.33
CA LEU A 194 -4.58 -1.98 12.47
C LEU A 194 -3.32 -2.20 11.62
N ASP A 195 -2.80 -3.42 11.60
CA ASP A 195 -1.66 -3.79 10.74
C ASP A 195 -2.01 -3.66 9.25
N SER A 196 -3.23 -4.06 8.88
CA SER A 196 -3.72 -3.98 7.51
C SER A 196 -3.93 -2.53 7.08
N LEU A 197 -4.47 -1.67 7.96
CA LEU A 197 -4.64 -0.24 7.72
C LEU A 197 -3.30 0.49 7.61
N PHE A 198 -2.33 0.17 8.48
CA PHE A 198 -0.98 0.73 8.38
C PHE A 198 -0.34 0.36 7.04
N SER A 199 -0.36 -0.92 6.69
CA SER A 199 0.20 -1.41 5.43
C SER A 199 -0.49 -0.74 4.23
N TYR A 200 -1.81 -0.58 4.31
CA TYR A 200 -2.58 0.11 3.28
C TYR A 200 -2.10 1.55 3.06
N PHE A 201 -2.09 2.38 4.11
CA PHE A 201 -1.67 3.77 3.95
C PHE A 201 -0.18 3.92 3.61
N HIS A 202 0.67 3.05 4.16
CA HIS A 202 2.09 2.99 3.79
C HIS A 202 2.25 2.72 2.29
N ASN A 203 1.63 1.66 1.77
CA ASN A 203 1.68 1.28 0.35
C ASN A 203 1.17 2.39 -0.57
N LEU A 204 0.05 3.02 -0.21
CA LEU A 204 -0.48 4.16 -0.95
C LEU A 204 0.49 5.35 -0.93
N SER A 205 1.03 5.68 0.24
CA SER A 205 1.90 6.84 0.40
C SER A 205 3.20 6.66 -0.37
N PHE A 206 3.78 5.47 -0.35
CA PHE A 206 4.97 5.13 -1.13
C PHE A 206 4.69 5.21 -2.63
N THR A 207 3.54 4.71 -3.10
CA THR A 207 3.11 4.84 -4.51
C THR A 207 3.01 6.31 -4.92
N LEU A 208 2.48 7.17 -4.04
CA LEU A 208 2.42 8.62 -4.27
C LEU A 208 3.82 9.26 -4.33
N LEU A 209 4.80 8.76 -3.57
CA LEU A 209 6.20 9.22 -3.67
C LEU A 209 6.82 8.84 -5.02
N ILE A 210 6.62 7.61 -5.48
CA ILE A 210 7.12 7.13 -6.78
C ILE A 210 6.53 7.95 -7.93
N SER A 211 5.24 8.26 -7.86
CA SER A 211 4.54 9.11 -8.83
C SER A 211 4.80 10.61 -8.67
N LYS A 212 5.72 11.00 -7.77
CA LYS A 212 6.10 12.41 -7.49
C LYS A 212 4.96 13.29 -6.98
N SER A 213 3.91 12.70 -6.44
CA SER A 213 2.80 13.38 -5.79
C SER A 213 3.12 13.72 -4.32
N TYR A 214 4.22 14.44 -4.09
CA TYR A 214 4.85 14.61 -2.78
C TYR A 214 3.93 15.20 -1.71
N ILE A 215 3.10 16.19 -2.04
CA ILE A 215 2.18 16.82 -1.08
C ILE A 215 1.12 15.82 -0.59
N LYS A 216 0.57 15.01 -1.50
CA LYS A 216 -0.42 13.97 -1.16
C LYS A 216 0.24 12.85 -0.34
N ALA A 217 1.43 12.42 -0.76
CA ALA A 217 2.21 11.42 -0.03
C ALA A 217 2.48 11.85 1.41
N TYR A 218 2.93 13.10 1.62
CA TYR A 218 3.20 13.64 2.94
C TYR A 218 2.00 13.55 3.88
N LYS A 219 0.81 14.00 3.43
CA LYS A 219 -0.42 13.93 4.24
C LYS A 219 -0.76 12.50 4.61
N LEU A 220 -0.60 11.57 3.67
CA LEU A 220 -0.89 10.16 3.92
C LEU A 220 0.12 9.51 4.88
N ILE A 221 1.40 9.91 4.81
CA ILE A 221 2.42 9.52 5.79
C ILE A 221 2.04 10.04 7.18
N GLN A 222 1.56 11.28 7.32
CA GLN A 222 1.09 11.80 8.61
C GLN A 222 -0.07 10.98 9.17
N VAL A 223 -1.06 10.64 8.33
CA VAL A 223 -2.15 9.73 8.72
C VAL A 223 -1.60 8.40 9.21
N THR A 224 -0.67 7.80 8.45
CA THR A 224 -0.04 6.53 8.78
C THR A 224 0.71 6.60 10.12
N MET A 225 1.46 7.67 10.37
CA MET A 225 2.19 7.90 11.62
C MET A 225 1.25 8.09 12.83
N ASN A 226 0.10 8.73 12.62
CA ASN A 226 -0.90 8.98 13.66
C ASN A 226 -1.65 7.71 14.09
N LEU A 227 -1.52 6.59 13.36
CA LEU A 227 -2.09 5.31 13.78
C LEU A 227 -1.48 4.75 15.08
N ASN A 228 -0.49 5.44 15.69
CA ASN A 228 0.03 5.42 17.08
C ASN A 228 0.38 4.07 17.75
N LEU A 229 -0.08 2.93 17.26
CA LEU A 229 0.01 1.62 17.91
C LEU A 229 1.20 0.79 17.42
N LEU A 230 1.91 1.25 16.37
CA LEU A 230 2.79 0.40 15.56
C LEU A 230 4.24 0.89 15.50
N VAL A 231 4.64 1.71 16.47
CA VAL A 231 5.97 2.33 16.52
C VAL A 231 7.09 1.27 16.54
N ASP A 232 6.80 0.03 16.96
CA ASP A 232 7.77 -1.06 17.06
C ASP A 232 7.82 -2.01 15.84
N ILE A 233 7.08 -1.68 14.79
CA ILE A 233 7.11 -2.41 13.51
C ILE A 233 8.31 -1.94 12.67
N LYS A 234 9.02 -2.86 12.00
CA LYS A 234 10.22 -2.52 11.20
C LYS A 234 9.89 -1.53 10.08
N GLU A 235 8.70 -1.68 9.52
CA GLU A 235 8.10 -0.86 8.47
C GLU A 235 7.95 0.61 8.91
N PHE A 236 7.82 0.88 10.21
CA PHE A 236 7.80 2.24 10.75
C PHE A 236 9.11 2.99 10.49
N GLN A 237 10.25 2.30 10.49
CA GLN A 237 11.54 2.92 10.16
C GLN A 237 11.62 3.30 8.67
N TYR A 238 10.98 2.53 7.78
CA TYR A 238 10.86 2.88 6.37
C TYR A 238 9.95 4.10 6.18
N LEU A 239 8.81 4.13 6.87
CA LEU A 239 7.90 5.28 6.87
C LEU A 239 8.59 6.58 7.35
N LEU A 240 9.44 6.51 8.38
CA LEU A 240 10.25 7.65 8.82
C LEU A 240 11.26 8.10 7.77
N SER A 241 11.82 7.15 7.00
CA SER A 241 12.76 7.47 5.93
C SER A 241 12.07 8.15 4.74
N GLU A 242 10.88 7.67 4.40
CA GLU A 242 9.96 8.25 3.42
C GLU A 242 9.48 9.64 3.83
N PHE A 243 9.20 9.84 5.12
CA PHE A 243 8.86 11.15 5.68
C PHE A 243 9.97 12.17 5.48
N ILE A 244 11.21 11.82 5.83
CA ILE A 244 12.35 12.71 5.63
C ILE A 244 12.55 12.99 4.12
N PHE A 245 12.43 11.95 3.29
CA PHE A 245 12.53 12.11 1.84
C PHE A 245 11.51 13.11 1.29
N VAL A 246 10.24 12.98 1.66
CA VAL A 246 9.19 13.88 1.17
C VAL A 246 9.33 15.30 1.72
N SER A 247 9.79 15.45 2.96
CA SER A 247 10.11 16.77 3.53
C SER A 247 11.24 17.46 2.78
N LEU A 248 12.27 16.72 2.34
CA LEU A 248 13.32 17.26 1.48
C LEU A 248 12.76 17.67 0.11
N MET A 249 11.96 16.81 -0.52
CA MET A 249 11.41 17.05 -1.87
C MET A 249 10.41 18.21 -1.96
N THR A 250 9.73 18.54 -0.87
CA THR A 250 8.70 19.60 -0.87
C THR A 250 9.24 21.00 -0.58
N ASN A 251 10.56 21.13 -0.35
CA ASN A 251 11.32 22.36 -0.08
C ASN A 251 10.91 23.21 1.12
N LYS A 252 9.69 23.02 1.60
CA LYS A 252 9.17 23.65 2.79
C LYS A 252 9.53 22.67 3.90
N GLY A 253 10.25 23.14 4.92
CA GLY A 253 10.18 22.46 6.21
C GLY A 253 8.70 22.42 6.55
N ILE A 254 8.04 21.30 6.30
CA ILE A 254 6.61 21.21 6.52
C ILE A 254 6.43 21.37 8.02
N GLU A 255 5.42 22.15 8.42
CA GLU A 255 5.09 22.39 9.83
C GLU A 255 5.18 21.05 10.60
N ASP A 256 5.89 21.05 11.72
CA ASP A 256 6.15 19.89 12.59
C ASP A 256 7.18 18.84 12.11
N THR A 257 7.86 19.01 10.97
CA THR A 257 8.91 18.06 10.51
C THR A 257 10.00 17.86 11.56
N ASP A 258 10.52 18.95 12.14
CA ASP A 258 11.56 18.89 13.17
C ASP A 258 11.05 18.22 14.46
N MET A 259 9.79 18.47 14.84
CA MET A 259 9.18 17.86 16.02
C MET A 259 9.05 16.34 15.87
N ILE A 260 8.64 15.86 14.69
CA ILE A 260 8.55 14.42 14.37
C ILE A 260 9.96 13.80 14.36
N ILE A 261 10.93 14.44 13.73
CA ILE A 261 12.32 13.95 13.71
C ILE A 261 12.90 13.89 15.13
N ILE A 262 12.65 14.90 15.97
CA ILE A 262 13.09 14.91 17.37
C ILE A 262 12.42 13.78 18.15
N LYS A 263 11.10 13.60 17.99
CA LYS A 263 10.31 12.55 18.66
C LYS A 263 10.83 11.16 18.33
N TYR A 264 11.21 10.90 17.08
CA TYR A 264 11.61 9.57 16.59
C TYR A 264 13.10 9.43 16.27
N LYS A 265 13.95 10.34 16.75
CA LYS A 265 15.40 10.39 16.41
C LYS A 265 16.14 9.06 16.58
N SER A 266 15.77 8.26 17.58
CA SER A 266 16.40 6.96 17.88
C SER A 266 16.01 5.87 16.89
N LYS A 267 14.91 6.03 16.16
CA LYS A 267 14.41 5.09 15.15
C LYS A 267 14.86 5.46 13.73
N ILE A 268 15.29 6.70 13.50
CA ILE A 268 15.79 7.17 12.21
C ILE A 268 17.22 6.69 11.97
N PHE A 269 17.55 6.31 10.74
CA PHE A 269 18.93 5.97 10.37
C PHE A 269 19.87 7.16 10.65
N PRO A 270 20.97 6.99 11.41
CA PRO A 270 21.87 8.08 11.74
C PRO A 270 22.42 8.84 10.51
N ARG A 271 22.62 8.12 9.40
CA ARG A 271 23.05 8.72 8.13
C ARG A 271 21.97 9.64 7.54
N LEU A 272 20.71 9.27 7.64
CA LEU A 272 19.60 10.06 7.14
C LEU A 272 19.41 11.35 7.94
N LEU A 273 19.65 11.32 9.26
CA LEU A 273 19.71 12.54 10.07
C LEU A 273 20.82 13.50 9.60
N LYS A 274 22.00 12.97 9.22
CA LYS A 274 23.09 13.79 8.67
C LYS A 274 22.73 14.39 7.31
N ILE A 275 22.01 13.66 6.46
CA ILE A 275 21.46 14.17 5.20
C ILE A 275 20.52 15.34 5.50
N TYR A 276 19.54 15.13 6.38
CA TYR A 276 18.60 16.18 6.77
C TYR A 276 19.32 17.43 7.33
N GLN A 277 20.25 17.25 8.27
CA GLN A 277 21.01 18.35 8.87
C GLN A 277 21.86 19.12 7.84
N SER A 278 22.55 18.41 6.95
CA SER A 278 23.37 19.06 5.90
C SER A 278 22.51 19.80 4.87
N TYR A 279 21.29 19.32 4.62
CA TYR A 279 20.31 20.02 3.81
C TYR A 279 19.85 21.34 4.46
N GLN A 280 19.48 21.30 5.75
CA GLN A 280 19.05 22.49 6.50
C GLN A 280 20.16 23.55 6.67
N THR A 281 21.42 23.13 6.69
CA THR A 281 22.58 24.03 6.80
C THR A 281 23.15 24.46 5.45
N PHE A 282 22.53 24.07 4.35
CA PHE A 282 22.98 24.35 2.98
C PHE A 282 24.43 23.92 2.69
N ASN A 283 24.91 22.86 3.36
CA ASN A 283 26.26 22.33 3.19
C ASN A 283 26.25 21.24 2.11
N ILE A 284 26.46 21.65 0.86
CA ILE A 284 26.39 20.76 -0.31
C ILE A 284 27.39 19.60 -0.26
N GLU A 285 28.62 19.82 0.18
CA GLU A 285 29.64 18.75 0.26
C GLU A 285 29.22 17.67 1.25
N SER A 286 28.82 18.08 2.46
CA SER A 286 28.36 17.16 3.50
C SER A 286 27.07 16.46 3.08
N PHE A 287 26.17 17.16 2.40
CA PHE A 287 24.93 16.61 1.88
C PHE A 287 25.19 15.50 0.86
N VAL A 288 25.96 15.79 -0.18
CA VAL A 288 26.31 14.83 -1.24
C VAL A 288 27.01 13.61 -0.66
N CYS A 289 28.02 13.81 0.18
CA CYS A 289 28.77 12.70 0.79
C CYS A 289 27.85 11.79 1.62
N ASN A 290 27.00 12.36 2.49
CA ASN A 290 26.10 11.55 3.31
C ASN A 290 25.01 10.87 2.49
N TYR A 291 24.51 11.52 1.44
CA TYR A 291 23.50 10.95 0.55
C TYR A 291 24.05 9.76 -0.24
N LEU A 292 25.22 9.90 -0.87
CA LEU A 292 25.88 8.80 -1.59
C LEU A 292 26.17 7.61 -0.68
N LEU A 293 26.66 7.87 0.54
CA LEU A 293 26.89 6.82 1.55
C LEU A 293 25.59 6.15 1.98
N TYR A 294 24.48 6.87 2.02
CA TYR A 294 23.17 6.30 2.32
C TYR A 294 22.66 5.42 1.18
N ILE A 295 22.73 5.88 -0.09
CA ILE A 295 22.43 5.05 -1.26
C ILE A 295 23.23 3.74 -1.22
N HIS A 296 24.55 3.83 -0.99
CA HIS A 296 25.42 2.67 -0.90
C HIS A 296 25.01 1.72 0.23
N GLN A 297 24.66 2.25 1.40
CA GLN A 297 24.15 1.47 2.53
C GLN A 297 22.82 0.77 2.20
N LEU A 298 21.89 1.46 1.55
CA LEU A 298 20.60 0.89 1.14
C LEU A 298 20.79 -0.26 0.15
N ARG A 299 21.63 -0.08 -0.86
CA ARG A 299 21.97 -1.12 -1.84
C ARG A 299 22.64 -2.33 -1.17
N LYS A 300 23.61 -2.10 -0.29
CA LYS A 300 24.29 -3.16 0.46
C LYS A 300 23.32 -3.99 1.32
N ASN A 301 22.28 -3.34 1.87
CA ASN A 301 21.28 -3.97 2.71
C ASN A 301 20.05 -4.49 1.93
N ASN A 302 20.09 -4.50 0.59
CA ASN A 302 18.98 -4.91 -0.28
C ASN A 302 17.66 -4.17 0.00
N GLN A 303 17.74 -2.90 0.39
CA GLN A 303 16.59 -2.05 0.71
C GLN A 303 15.99 -1.46 -0.57
N THR A 304 15.32 -2.31 -1.35
CA THR A 304 14.84 -1.99 -2.71
C THR A 304 13.87 -0.82 -2.76
N LEU A 305 12.90 -0.75 -1.85
CA LEU A 305 11.92 0.35 -1.76
C LEU A 305 12.61 1.70 -1.57
N LEU A 306 13.45 1.82 -0.54
CA LEU A 306 14.16 3.08 -0.28
C LEU A 306 15.14 3.44 -1.41
N CYS A 307 15.71 2.45 -2.13
CA CYS A 307 16.55 2.73 -3.31
C CYS A 307 15.77 3.37 -4.46
N HIS A 308 14.46 3.15 -4.57
CA HIS A 308 13.64 3.86 -5.56
C HIS A 308 13.50 5.35 -5.23
N LEU A 309 13.50 5.72 -3.94
CA LEU A 309 13.41 7.11 -3.51
C LEU A 309 14.79 7.77 -3.48
N PHE A 310 15.74 7.17 -2.76
CA PHE A 310 17.10 7.65 -2.60
C PHE A 310 17.98 7.11 -3.73
N ASN A 311 18.02 7.86 -4.82
CA ASN A 311 18.79 7.56 -6.02
C ASN A 311 19.54 8.80 -6.53
N TYR A 312 20.29 8.66 -7.63
CA TYR A 312 21.08 9.76 -8.18
C TYR A 312 20.25 10.89 -8.80
N ASP A 313 19.06 10.59 -9.33
CA ASP A 313 18.17 11.61 -9.89
C ASP A 313 17.61 12.49 -8.76
N SER A 314 17.16 11.87 -7.67
CA SER A 314 16.72 12.56 -6.46
C SER A 314 17.85 13.38 -5.83
N LEU A 315 19.08 12.84 -5.79
CA LEU A 315 20.25 13.58 -5.32
C LEU A 315 20.51 14.82 -6.18
N THR A 316 20.46 14.67 -7.51
CA THR A 316 20.68 15.77 -8.44
C THR A 316 19.67 16.89 -8.22
N PHE A 317 18.39 16.54 -8.13
CA PHE A 317 17.30 17.48 -7.86
C PHE A 317 17.50 18.21 -6.53
N LEU A 318 17.73 17.46 -5.44
CA LEU A 318 17.91 18.04 -4.10
C LEU A 318 19.17 18.90 -4.00
N CYS A 319 20.23 18.58 -4.73
CA CYS A 319 21.42 19.43 -4.81
C CYS A 319 21.10 20.80 -5.44
N HIS A 320 20.35 20.82 -6.53
CA HIS A 320 19.93 22.07 -7.17
C HIS A 320 19.04 22.88 -6.23
N GLN A 321 18.04 22.24 -5.64
CA GLN A 321 17.12 22.86 -4.68
C GLN A 321 17.83 23.41 -3.43
N LEU A 322 18.83 22.70 -2.91
CA LEU A 322 19.66 23.17 -1.79
C LEU A 322 20.46 24.42 -2.16
N ILE A 323 20.99 24.48 -3.39
CA ILE A 323 21.69 25.66 -3.92
C ILE A 323 20.70 26.82 -4.09
N ASP A 324 19.52 26.58 -4.68
CA ASP A 324 18.47 27.58 -4.85
C ASP A 324 18.11 28.20 -3.49
N ASN A 325 17.83 27.38 -2.48
CA ASN A 325 17.54 27.85 -1.13
C ASN A 325 18.67 28.67 -0.52
N LYS A 326 19.92 28.27 -0.75
CA LYS A 326 21.09 29.01 -0.26
C LYS A 326 21.17 30.37 -0.91
N LEU A 327 20.97 30.45 -2.23
CA LEU A 327 20.99 31.68 -3.00
C LEU A 327 19.80 32.59 -2.64
N ASP A 328 18.65 32.02 -2.30
CA ASP A 328 17.46 32.76 -1.86
C ASP A 328 17.67 33.53 -0.55
N LEU A 329 18.65 33.15 0.28
CA LEU A 329 19.04 33.96 1.45
C LEU A 329 19.70 35.29 1.08
N TYR A 330 20.26 35.37 -0.13
CA TYR A 330 20.96 36.52 -0.68
C TYR A 330 20.10 37.32 -1.67
N THR A 331 19.10 36.71 -2.30
CA THR A 331 18.19 37.41 -3.22
C THR A 331 17.43 38.52 -2.50
N GLY A 332 17.34 39.69 -3.14
CA GLY A 332 16.74 40.90 -2.56
C GLY A 332 17.62 41.66 -1.54
N LYS A 333 18.74 41.09 -1.09
CA LYS A 333 19.71 41.76 -0.18
C LYS A 333 20.97 42.25 -0.88
N PHE A 334 21.34 41.61 -1.98
CA PHE A 334 22.57 41.91 -2.74
C PHE A 334 22.25 42.13 -4.22
N ASN A 335 23.15 42.83 -4.92
CA ASN A 335 23.02 43.08 -6.35
C ASN A 335 23.36 41.81 -7.17
N ASP A 336 23.01 41.84 -8.46
CA ASP A 336 23.20 40.71 -9.38
C ASP A 336 24.67 40.29 -9.52
N GLY A 337 25.61 41.22 -9.36
CA GLY A 337 27.05 40.93 -9.40
C GLY A 337 27.49 39.98 -8.27
N VAL A 338 27.06 40.24 -7.04
CA VAL A 338 27.35 39.36 -5.89
C VAL A 338 26.68 38.00 -6.05
N LEU A 339 25.46 37.95 -6.60
CA LEU A 339 24.78 36.69 -6.87
C LEU A 339 25.56 35.84 -7.89
N GLN A 340 26.10 36.47 -8.94
CA GLN A 340 26.90 35.79 -9.95
C GLN A 340 28.23 35.26 -9.38
N GLU A 341 28.88 36.01 -8.49
CA GLU A 341 30.07 35.55 -7.77
C GLU A 341 29.77 34.31 -6.90
N GLN A 342 28.64 34.31 -6.18
CA GLN A 342 28.21 33.14 -5.40
C GLN A 342 27.96 31.92 -6.28
N ILE A 343 27.33 32.09 -7.44
CA ILE A 343 27.11 31.01 -8.41
C ILE A 343 28.45 30.44 -8.90
N ASN A 344 29.43 31.30 -9.21
CA ASN A 344 30.76 30.86 -9.63
C ASN A 344 31.47 30.06 -8.53
N LEU A 345 31.42 30.54 -7.28
CA LEU A 345 31.99 29.84 -6.13
C LEU A 345 31.33 28.46 -5.92
N ILE A 346 30.01 28.38 -6.06
CA ILE A 346 29.27 27.11 -5.96
C ILE A 346 29.69 26.15 -7.07
N ASN A 347 29.87 26.63 -8.30
CA ASN A 347 30.32 25.80 -9.42
C ASN A 347 31.77 25.32 -9.25
N CYS A 348 32.66 26.14 -8.68
CA CYS A 348 34.00 25.69 -8.28
C CYS A 348 33.91 24.57 -7.24
N LEU A 349 33.09 24.74 -6.20
CA LEU A 349 32.87 23.72 -5.18
C LEU A 349 32.29 22.42 -5.75
N ILE A 350 31.33 22.51 -6.68
CA ILE A 350 30.79 21.35 -7.41
C ILE A 350 31.90 20.61 -8.16
N SER A 351 32.79 21.35 -8.83
CA SER A 351 33.95 20.75 -9.51
C SER A 351 34.87 20.00 -8.54
N GLU A 352 35.21 20.62 -7.41
CA GLU A 352 36.03 19.98 -6.37
C GLU A 352 35.37 18.73 -5.78
N ILE A 353 34.06 18.77 -5.52
CA ILE A 353 33.31 17.61 -5.04
C ILE A 353 33.34 16.51 -6.10
N ASN A 354 33.07 16.83 -7.37
CA ASN A 354 33.08 15.87 -8.48
C ASN A 354 34.43 15.15 -8.62
N MET A 355 35.55 15.87 -8.44
CA MET A 355 36.88 15.24 -8.40
C MET A 355 37.03 14.22 -7.25
N LYS A 356 36.41 14.47 -6.10
CA LYS A 356 36.45 13.55 -4.94
C LYS A 356 35.54 12.33 -5.13
N ILE A 357 34.44 12.48 -5.88
CA ILE A 357 33.40 11.44 -5.99
C ILE A 357 33.37 10.71 -7.33
N GLU A 358 34.29 11.01 -8.25
CA GLU A 358 34.35 10.42 -9.59
C GLU A 358 34.31 8.88 -9.58
N ASN A 359 34.98 8.26 -8.60
CA ASN A 359 35.02 6.81 -8.41
C ASN A 359 33.67 6.17 -8.04
N TYR A 360 32.65 6.96 -7.68
CA TYR A 360 31.31 6.49 -7.32
C TYR A 360 30.31 6.53 -8.50
N GLY A 361 30.78 6.87 -9.72
CA GLY A 361 29.95 6.86 -10.92
C GLY A 361 28.81 7.88 -10.93
N TYR A 362 28.96 8.96 -10.17
CA TYR A 362 28.00 10.06 -10.07
C TYR A 362 28.74 11.41 -10.21
N GLN A 363 28.12 12.34 -10.92
CA GLN A 363 28.61 13.71 -11.05
C GLN A 363 27.45 14.67 -10.81
N ILE A 364 27.69 15.67 -9.96
CA ILE A 364 26.75 16.78 -9.76
C ILE A 364 26.83 17.68 -11.01
N PRO A 365 25.71 18.00 -11.67
CA PRO A 365 25.71 18.92 -12.79
C PRO A 365 26.18 20.31 -12.36
N THR A 366 26.84 21.03 -13.26
CA THR A 366 27.11 22.45 -13.07
C THR A 366 25.79 23.19 -12.86
N TYR A 367 25.72 23.98 -11.80
CA TYR A 367 24.52 24.74 -11.48
C TYR A 367 24.34 25.88 -12.47
N LYS A 368 23.13 25.98 -13.02
CA LYS A 368 22.65 27.09 -13.84
C LYS A 368 21.39 27.63 -13.19
N ASN A 369 21.36 28.93 -12.92
CA ASN A 369 20.19 29.61 -12.39
C ASN A 369 19.11 29.68 -13.47
N ASN A 370 18.37 28.59 -13.63
CA ASN A 370 17.12 28.57 -14.36
C ASN A 370 16.05 28.80 -13.30
N LYS A 371 15.54 30.03 -13.16
CA LYS A 371 14.31 30.26 -12.39
C LYS A 371 13.28 29.27 -12.90
N PHE A 372 12.96 28.24 -12.11
CA PHE A 372 11.91 27.30 -12.47
C PHE A 372 10.62 28.12 -12.64
N PRO A 373 9.88 27.97 -13.74
CA PRO A 373 8.62 28.68 -13.90
C PRO A 373 7.70 28.27 -12.76
N ASP A 374 7.16 29.25 -12.05
CA ASP A 374 6.13 29.08 -11.03
C ASP A 374 5.04 28.15 -11.59
N LYS A 375 5.06 26.89 -11.14
CA LYS A 375 3.92 26.00 -11.34
C LYS A 375 2.84 26.39 -10.34
N GLU A 376 2.19 27.51 -10.59
CA GLU A 376 0.80 27.74 -10.17
C GLU A 376 -0.10 26.76 -10.93
N LEU A 377 -0.04 25.47 -10.58
CA LEU A 377 -0.98 24.47 -11.07
C LEU A 377 -1.95 24.12 -9.92
N SER A 378 -3.09 24.80 -9.97
CA SER A 378 -4.38 24.51 -9.33
C SER A 378 -4.40 24.36 -7.80
N TYR A 379 -3.92 25.36 -7.07
CA TYR A 379 -4.14 25.49 -5.62
C TYR A 379 -5.64 25.54 -5.22
N ARG A 380 -6.55 25.94 -6.13
CA ARG A 380 -7.98 26.10 -5.82
C ARG A 380 -8.78 24.78 -5.73
N THR A 381 -8.53 23.83 -6.62
CA THR A 381 -9.14 22.48 -6.51
C THR A 381 -8.56 21.66 -5.35
N LEU A 382 -7.35 22.01 -4.88
CA LEU A 382 -6.66 21.34 -3.78
C LEU A 382 -7.07 21.82 -2.39
N ILE A 383 -7.68 22.99 -2.23
CA ILE A 383 -8.12 23.50 -0.91
C ILE A 383 -9.43 22.81 -0.50
N ASP A 384 -10.35 22.64 -1.46
CA ASP A 384 -11.67 22.06 -1.21
C ASP A 384 -11.57 20.57 -0.81
N ASP A 385 -10.73 19.78 -1.50
CA ASP A 385 -10.48 18.36 -1.16
C ASP A 385 -9.74 18.19 0.20
N CYS A 386 -9.11 19.26 0.70
CA CYS A 386 -8.24 19.21 1.88
C CYS A 386 -8.94 19.59 3.19
N GLU A 387 -10.04 20.34 3.14
CA GLU A 387 -10.88 20.56 4.31
C GLU A 387 -11.57 19.27 4.74
N GLU A 388 -11.99 18.43 3.79
CA GLU A 388 -12.68 17.16 4.06
C GLU A 388 -11.79 16.15 4.81
N LEU A 389 -10.51 16.01 4.43
CA LEU A 389 -9.57 15.08 5.07
C LEU A 389 -9.10 15.55 6.46
N LYS A 390 -8.98 16.87 6.67
CA LYS A 390 -8.62 17.43 7.99
C LYS A 390 -9.77 17.24 8.99
N ILE A 391 -11.01 17.44 8.55
CA ILE A 391 -12.22 17.16 9.35
C ILE A 391 -12.29 15.67 9.73
N ALA A 392 -11.87 14.75 8.85
CA ALA A 392 -11.84 13.31 9.15
C ALA A 392 -10.82 12.96 10.24
N SER A 393 -9.62 13.55 10.20
CA SER A 393 -8.56 13.37 11.21
C SER A 393 -8.94 13.94 12.58
N ASP A 394 -9.48 15.15 12.63
CA ASP A 394 -9.86 15.82 13.88
C ASP A 394 -11.04 15.14 14.59
N LYS A 395 -11.87 14.40 13.85
CA LYS A 395 -12.97 13.59 14.39
C LYS A 395 -12.53 12.20 14.83
N ALA A 396 -11.55 11.57 14.16
CA ALA A 396 -10.97 10.30 14.61
C ALA A 396 -10.32 10.42 16.01
N ASN A 397 -9.72 11.58 16.30
CA ASN A 397 -9.16 11.89 17.61
C ASN A 397 -10.21 12.09 18.73
N LYS A 398 -11.50 12.25 18.39
CA LYS A 398 -12.60 12.42 19.36
C LYS A 398 -13.32 11.12 19.72
N ILE A 399 -12.93 9.98 19.14
CA ILE A 399 -13.55 8.66 19.39
C ILE A 399 -12.77 7.87 20.47
N GLN A 400 -11.71 8.43 21.05
CA GLN A 400 -11.11 7.84 22.26
C GLN A 400 -11.95 8.19 23.50
N PRO A 401 -12.37 7.20 24.32
CA PRO A 401 -12.77 7.47 25.69
C PRO A 401 -11.59 7.96 26.55
#